data_AF-A0A7X8AT20-F1
#
_entry.id   AF-A0A7X8AT20-F1
#
_cell.length_a   1.000
_cell.length_b   1.000
_cell.length_c   1.000
_cell.angle_alpha   90.00
_cell.angle_beta   90.00
_cell.angle_gamma   90.00
#
_symmetry.space_group_name_H-M   'P 1'
#
loop_
_entity.id
_entity.type
_entity.pdbx_description
1 polymer ?
#
loop_
_entity_poly.entity_id
_entity_poly.type
_entity_poly.pdbx_seq_one_letter_code
_entity_poly.pdbx_strand_id
1 'polypeptide(L)'
;MLKTEEGDRILDTEKLLFESYNRAIEKGYDRLFNNTEPEKILKIKDEDISVFLDEELKEWQNTELDLLGGITPYKYFDGIDNLDELIELFKKASKICVLDVPEVLIRRLQCFGEDFIDQLMELASLASSIKDDEEILVPLMAIRFLGRLKAKKAAEMLLDLLYDVNSKNEAIIEEINGAIINIGDASIDGILSKLKGAEKIKDVEEYLLYSLVQIGVNIRKNPEYEVVYACIKDTFIKMDDKIIGAICIGDLGDGRAIPFLRGYVEKNIDSIGYDVFCEIKAAVHKLGGNMDDINFKVNM
;
A
#
# COMPACT_ATOMS: atom_id res chain seq x y z
N MET A 1 -31.63 51.07 -0.98
CA MET A 1 -30.97 50.58 0.25
C MET A 1 -30.45 49.19 -0.06
N LEU A 2 -29.21 49.13 -0.53
CA LEU A 2 -28.46 47.90 -0.78
C LEU A 2 -28.00 47.36 0.58
N LYS A 3 -28.50 46.19 0.98
CA LYS A 3 -27.88 45.40 2.04
C LYS A 3 -26.74 44.63 1.38
N THR A 4 -25.54 44.89 1.85
CA THR A 4 -24.29 44.25 1.48
C THR A 4 -24.34 42.76 1.78
N GLU A 5 -24.07 41.96 0.76
CA GLU A 5 -23.70 40.54 0.85
C GLU A 5 -22.26 40.46 1.38
N GLU A 6 -22.07 40.56 2.70
CA GLU A 6 -20.80 40.28 3.38
C GLU A 6 -20.96 38.98 4.21
N GLY A 7 -21.25 37.88 3.51
CA GLY A 7 -21.55 36.59 4.15
C GLY A 7 -20.67 35.42 3.71
N ASP A 8 -19.73 35.60 2.78
CA ASP A 8 -18.93 34.50 2.22
C ASP A 8 -17.46 34.90 2.06
N ARG A 9 -16.56 34.01 2.47
CA ARG A 9 -15.07 34.05 2.44
C ARG A 9 -14.35 34.53 3.72
N ILE A 10 -14.50 33.77 4.80
CA ILE A 10 -13.33 33.50 5.64
C ILE A 10 -12.67 32.28 4.99
N LEU A 11 -11.55 32.46 4.27
CA LEU A 11 -10.77 31.31 3.80
C LEU A 11 -10.21 30.58 5.03
N ASP A 12 -10.46 29.28 5.11
CA ASP A 12 -9.88 28.40 6.13
C ASP A 12 -8.34 28.42 6.01
N THR A 13 -7.65 28.96 7.02
CA THR A 13 -6.18 29.09 7.07
C THR A 13 -5.49 27.75 6.79
N GLU A 14 -6.07 26.65 7.26
CA GLU A 14 -5.52 25.31 7.11
C GLU A 14 -5.64 24.83 5.65
N LYS A 15 -6.75 25.17 4.98
CA LYS A 15 -6.89 24.91 3.55
C LYS A 15 -5.83 25.64 2.74
N LEU A 16 -5.62 26.93 3.04
CA LEU A 16 -4.57 27.72 2.38
C LEU A 16 -3.16 27.18 2.66
N LEU A 17 -2.92 26.66 3.86
CA LEU A 17 -1.67 26.01 4.22
C LEU A 17 -1.42 24.77 3.35
N PHE A 18 -2.39 23.85 3.23
CA PHE A 18 -2.24 22.64 2.41
C PHE A 18 -2.22 22.93 0.90
N GLU A 19 -2.93 23.97 0.44
CA GLU A 19 -2.77 24.44 -0.95
C GLU A 19 -1.36 25.02 -1.20
N SER A 20 -0.74 25.66 -0.20
CA SER A 20 0.64 26.12 -0.31
C SER A 20 1.64 24.97 -0.40
N TYR A 21 1.37 23.87 0.31
CA TYR A 21 2.11 22.62 0.21
C TYR A 21 1.99 22.01 -1.19
N ASN A 22 0.78 21.95 -1.76
CA ASN A 22 0.58 21.47 -3.13
C ASN A 22 1.34 22.32 -4.17
N ARG A 23 1.41 23.65 -3.97
CA ARG A 23 2.22 24.52 -4.83
C ARG A 23 3.72 24.22 -4.73
N ALA A 24 4.22 23.79 -3.57
CA ALA A 24 5.61 23.35 -3.44
C ALA A 24 5.87 22.05 -4.19
N ILE A 25 4.91 21.10 -4.17
CA ILE A 25 4.97 19.87 -4.97
C ILE A 25 4.99 20.20 -6.46
N GLU A 26 4.10 21.08 -6.92
CA GLU A 26 4.02 21.51 -8.32
C GLU A 26 5.35 22.13 -8.78
N LYS A 27 5.95 23.01 -7.97
CA LYS A 27 7.28 23.57 -8.24
C LYS A 27 8.36 22.49 -8.36
N GLY A 28 8.30 21.44 -7.54
CA GLY A 28 9.25 20.32 -7.60
C GLY A 28 9.15 19.57 -8.92
N TYR A 29 7.93 19.28 -9.38
CA TYR A 29 7.70 18.69 -10.70
C TYR A 29 8.13 19.63 -11.84
N ASP A 30 7.76 20.90 -11.79
CA ASP A 30 8.17 21.89 -12.79
C ASP A 30 9.68 21.98 -12.89
N ARG A 31 10.38 21.98 -11.74
CA ARG A 31 11.83 22.02 -11.70
C ARG A 31 12.45 20.75 -12.27
N LEU A 32 11.91 19.57 -11.96
CA LEU A 32 12.34 18.31 -12.57
C LEU A 32 12.19 18.35 -14.10
N PHE A 33 11.02 18.72 -14.62
CA PHE A 33 10.76 18.74 -16.05
C PHE A 33 11.58 19.79 -16.79
N ASN A 34 11.75 20.99 -16.21
CA ASN A 34 12.56 22.05 -16.81
C ASN A 34 14.06 21.73 -16.83
N ASN A 35 14.54 20.89 -15.90
CA ASN A 35 15.94 20.45 -15.84
C ASN A 35 16.18 19.11 -16.58
N THR A 36 15.14 18.50 -17.15
CA THR A 36 15.25 17.24 -17.87
C THR A 36 15.08 17.48 -19.37
N GLU A 37 16.05 17.02 -20.17
CA GLU A 37 15.93 17.05 -21.63
C GLU A 37 14.68 16.26 -22.09
N PRO A 38 13.92 16.73 -23.09
CA PRO A 38 12.68 16.08 -23.53
C PRO A 38 12.81 14.58 -23.81
N GLU A 39 13.95 14.16 -24.37
CA GLU A 39 14.24 12.76 -24.73
C GLU A 39 14.46 11.84 -23.50
N LYS A 40 14.67 12.43 -22.33
CA LYS A 40 14.94 11.73 -21.06
C LYS A 40 13.73 11.70 -20.12
N ILE A 41 12.66 12.44 -20.42
CA ILE A 41 11.46 12.52 -19.57
C ILE A 41 10.87 11.13 -19.31
N LEU A 42 10.77 10.28 -20.35
CA LEU A 42 10.25 8.91 -20.21
C LEU A 42 11.21 7.94 -19.49
N LYS A 43 12.40 8.40 -19.11
CA LYS A 43 13.43 7.64 -18.40
C LYS A 43 13.67 8.13 -16.98
N ILE A 44 12.91 9.14 -16.54
CA ILE A 44 12.94 9.62 -15.16
C ILE A 44 12.59 8.45 -14.25
N LYS A 45 13.40 8.25 -13.21
CA LYS A 45 13.12 7.27 -12.16
C LYS A 45 12.48 7.96 -10.96
N ASP A 46 11.81 7.18 -10.12
CA ASP A 46 11.22 7.67 -8.87
C ASP A 46 12.25 8.36 -7.95
N GLU A 47 13.50 7.87 -7.99
CA GLU A 47 14.64 8.44 -7.26
C GLU A 47 15.00 9.86 -7.73
N ASP A 48 14.79 10.17 -9.02
CA ASP A 48 15.04 11.51 -9.54
C ASP A 48 13.91 12.45 -9.11
N ILE A 49 12.67 11.96 -9.07
CA ILE A 49 11.49 12.72 -8.63
C ILE A 49 11.64 13.12 -7.16
N SER A 50 12.04 12.19 -6.28
CA SER A 50 12.14 12.43 -4.85
C SER A 50 13.13 13.54 -4.50
N VAL A 51 14.26 13.64 -5.21
CA VAL A 51 15.27 14.69 -4.96
C VAL A 51 14.68 16.10 -5.14
N PHE A 52 13.95 16.34 -6.23
CA PHE A 52 13.37 17.66 -6.49
C PHE A 52 12.22 17.97 -5.54
N LEU A 53 11.37 16.98 -5.23
CA LEU A 53 10.29 17.16 -4.26
C LEU A 53 10.83 17.46 -2.86
N ASP A 54 11.84 16.72 -2.40
CA ASP A 54 12.43 16.88 -1.07
C ASP A 54 13.04 18.27 -0.87
N GLU A 55 13.70 18.81 -1.90
CA GLU A 55 14.25 20.17 -1.85
C GLU A 55 13.16 21.24 -1.71
N GLU A 56 12.14 21.21 -2.57
CA GLU A 56 11.06 22.21 -2.55
C GLU A 56 10.19 22.09 -1.27
N LEU A 57 9.91 20.87 -0.81
CA LEU A 57 9.19 20.64 0.44
C LEU A 57 10.00 21.08 1.65
N LYS A 58 11.33 20.91 1.62
CA LYS A 58 12.22 21.40 2.67
C LYS A 58 12.30 22.92 2.70
N GLU A 59 12.30 23.57 1.54
CA GLU A 59 12.20 25.04 1.47
C GLU A 59 10.84 25.51 2.01
N TRP A 60 9.74 24.91 1.56
CA TRP A 60 8.39 25.24 1.99
C TRP A 60 8.23 25.17 3.51
N GLN A 61 8.65 24.07 4.15
CA GLN A 61 8.46 23.93 5.61
C GLN A 61 9.27 24.94 6.43
N ASN A 62 10.32 25.55 5.84
CA ASN A 62 11.23 26.49 6.49
C ASN A 62 11.03 27.95 6.05
N THR A 63 10.09 28.23 5.15
CA THR A 63 9.78 29.58 4.69
C THR A 63 8.64 30.16 5.51
N GLU A 64 8.78 31.40 5.97
CA GLU A 64 7.73 32.11 6.71
C GLU A 64 6.54 32.39 5.78
N LEU A 65 5.33 32.13 6.26
CA LEU A 65 4.10 32.37 5.51
C LEU A 65 3.27 33.43 6.20
N ASP A 66 2.89 34.48 5.46
CA ASP A 66 2.03 35.55 5.96
C ASP A 66 0.70 35.01 6.51
N LEU A 67 0.16 33.96 5.88
CA LEU A 67 -1.08 33.31 6.31
C LEU A 67 -0.98 32.67 7.71
N LEU A 68 0.23 32.36 8.17
CA LEU A 68 0.51 31.85 9.51
C LEU A 68 0.96 32.96 10.48
N GLY A 69 0.86 34.22 10.09
CA GLY A 69 1.36 35.35 10.90
C GLY A 69 2.88 35.48 10.87
N GLY A 70 3.53 35.08 9.78
CA GLY A 70 4.97 35.20 9.59
C GLY A 70 5.78 34.10 10.29
N ILE A 71 5.18 32.96 10.63
CA ILE A 71 5.91 31.77 11.07
C ILE A 71 6.00 30.74 9.93
N THR A 72 6.92 29.79 10.07
CA THR A 72 7.10 28.71 9.10
C THR A 72 6.09 27.58 9.35
N PRO A 73 5.71 26.77 8.34
CA PRO A 73 4.90 25.57 8.55
C PRO A 73 5.49 24.63 9.60
N TYR A 74 6.84 24.52 9.65
CA TYR A 74 7.52 23.79 10.71
C TYR A 74 7.09 24.27 12.09
N LYS A 75 7.24 25.57 12.37
CA LYS A 75 6.91 26.15 13.69
C LYS A 75 5.43 26.07 13.99
N TYR A 76 4.58 26.18 12.97
CA TYR A 76 3.13 26.05 13.12
C TYR A 76 2.75 24.67 13.67
N PHE A 77 3.15 23.58 12.99
CA PHE A 77 2.82 22.24 13.46
C PHE A 77 3.53 21.90 14.77
N ASP A 78 4.79 22.29 14.94
CA ASP A 78 5.58 22.05 16.16
C ASP A 78 4.96 22.72 17.40
N GLY A 79 4.23 23.83 17.21
CA GLY A 79 3.55 24.56 18.27
C GLY A 79 2.22 23.95 18.74
N ILE A 80 1.73 22.88 18.12
CA ILE A 80 0.46 22.24 18.50
C ILE A 80 0.74 21.05 19.42
N ASP A 81 0.29 21.15 20.68
CA ASP A 81 0.47 20.12 21.72
C ASP A 81 -0.76 19.20 21.91
N ASN A 82 -1.81 19.40 21.13
CA ASN A 82 -3.03 18.60 21.19
C ASN A 82 -3.08 17.58 20.05
N LEU A 83 -3.20 16.29 20.37
CA LEU A 83 -3.31 15.22 19.39
C LEU A 83 -4.57 15.35 18.53
N ASP A 84 -5.74 15.61 19.13
CA ASP A 84 -7.01 15.72 18.44
C ASP A 84 -6.97 16.82 17.37
N GLU A 85 -6.33 17.95 17.70
CA GLU A 85 -6.14 19.06 16.75
C GLU A 85 -5.26 18.66 15.57
N LEU A 86 -4.16 17.94 15.81
CA LEU A 86 -3.30 17.43 14.75
C LEU A 86 -3.99 16.33 13.92
N ILE A 87 -4.87 15.54 14.52
CA ILE A 87 -5.69 14.54 13.82
C ILE A 87 -6.70 15.23 12.90
N GLU A 88 -7.32 16.34 13.31
CA GLU A 88 -8.17 17.13 12.42
C GLU A 88 -7.38 17.72 11.25
N LEU A 89 -6.16 18.19 11.49
CA LEU A 89 -5.25 18.63 10.43
C LEU A 89 -4.87 17.47 9.49
N PHE A 90 -4.63 16.27 10.02
CA PHE A 90 -4.38 15.08 9.23
C PHE A 90 -5.58 14.76 8.32
N LYS A 91 -6.80 14.76 8.86
CA LYS A 91 -8.03 14.52 8.08
C LYS A 91 -8.21 15.54 6.95
N LYS A 92 -7.93 16.82 7.21
CA LYS A 92 -7.97 17.87 6.20
C LYS A 92 -6.88 17.70 5.16
N ALA A 93 -5.66 17.39 5.58
CA ALA A 93 -4.53 17.13 4.69
C ALA A 93 -4.83 15.96 3.74
N SER A 94 -5.41 14.86 4.23
CA SER A 94 -5.78 13.69 3.41
C SER A 94 -6.76 14.04 2.28
N LYS A 95 -7.56 15.10 2.45
CA LYS A 95 -8.55 15.55 1.45
C LYS A 95 -8.02 16.61 0.49
N ILE A 96 -7.02 17.38 0.90
CA ILE A 96 -6.53 18.56 0.15
C ILE A 96 -5.20 18.29 -0.53
N CYS A 97 -4.31 17.52 0.09
CA CYS A 97 -2.97 17.28 -0.42
C CYS A 97 -3.01 16.35 -1.63
N VAL A 98 -2.30 16.70 -2.69
CA VAL A 98 -2.33 15.95 -3.96
C VAL A 98 -1.52 14.65 -3.94
N LEU A 99 -0.57 14.52 -3.01
CA LEU A 99 0.36 13.38 -2.96
C LEU A 99 0.30 12.63 -1.63
N ASP A 100 0.83 13.24 -0.57
CA ASP A 100 0.82 12.70 0.78
C ASP A 100 0.69 13.85 1.79
N VAL A 101 0.34 13.54 3.04
CA VAL A 101 0.29 14.49 4.15
C VAL A 101 1.69 15.06 4.40
N PRO A 102 1.86 16.37 4.70
CA PRO A 102 3.17 16.97 4.90
C PRO A 102 3.98 16.26 5.99
N GLU A 103 5.24 15.93 5.69
CA GLU A 103 6.10 15.19 6.61
C GLU A 103 6.29 15.88 7.96
N VAL A 104 6.25 17.21 7.97
CA VAL A 104 6.35 18.00 9.20
C VAL A 104 5.15 17.80 10.14
N LEU A 105 3.95 17.60 9.60
CA LEU A 105 2.76 17.25 10.37
C LEU A 105 2.89 15.82 10.91
N ILE A 106 3.33 14.88 10.07
CA ILE A 106 3.54 13.47 10.45
C ILE A 106 4.58 13.34 11.55
N ARG A 107 5.73 14.02 11.42
CA ARG A 107 6.79 14.03 12.44
C ARG A 107 6.27 14.53 13.78
N ARG A 108 5.37 15.52 13.77
CA ARG A 108 4.75 16.02 14.98
C ARG A 108 3.79 15.00 15.59
N LEU A 109 2.92 14.39 14.79
CA LEU A 109 2.00 13.32 15.22
C LEU A 109 2.75 12.13 15.82
N GLN A 110 3.90 11.75 15.26
CA GLN A 110 4.75 10.67 15.78
C GLN A 110 5.26 10.93 17.21
N CYS A 111 5.32 12.18 17.68
CA CYS A 111 5.69 12.48 19.07
C CYS A 111 4.69 11.94 20.11
N PHE A 112 3.45 11.62 19.69
CA PHE A 112 2.42 11.02 20.54
C PHE A 112 2.51 9.49 20.62
N GLY A 113 3.45 8.86 19.89
CA GLY A 113 3.71 7.43 19.99
C GLY A 113 2.49 6.57 19.66
N GLU A 114 2.16 5.64 20.55
CA GLU A 114 1.07 4.67 20.36
C GLU A 114 -0.32 5.32 20.27
N ASP A 115 -0.54 6.46 20.92
CA ASP A 115 -1.83 7.15 20.86
C ASP A 115 -2.16 7.61 19.43
N PHE A 116 -1.13 8.03 18.67
CA PHE A 116 -1.30 8.34 17.25
C PHE A 116 -1.60 7.09 16.42
N ILE A 117 -0.96 5.96 16.72
CA ILE A 117 -1.25 4.69 16.04
C ILE A 117 -2.70 4.27 16.29
N ASP A 118 -3.20 4.42 17.52
CA ASP A 118 -4.60 4.12 17.86
C ASP A 118 -5.57 5.01 17.09
N GLN A 119 -5.28 6.32 16.98
CA GLN A 119 -6.07 7.23 16.14
C GLN A 119 -6.05 6.84 14.66
N LEU A 120 -4.91 6.42 14.10
CA LEU A 120 -4.84 5.93 12.72
C LEU A 120 -5.66 4.64 12.55
N MET A 121 -5.64 3.72 13.52
CA MET A 121 -6.44 2.50 13.49
C MET A 121 -7.95 2.81 13.50
N GLU A 122 -8.37 3.77 14.32
CA GLU A 122 -9.76 4.26 14.34
C GLU A 122 -10.18 4.81 12.98
N LEU A 123 -9.35 5.67 12.36
CA LEU A 123 -9.62 6.24 11.04
C LEU A 123 -9.63 5.19 9.92
N ALA A 124 -8.70 4.23 9.96
CA ALA A 124 -8.64 3.12 9.01
C ALA A 124 -9.91 2.25 9.08
N SER A 125 -10.44 2.00 10.29
CA SER A 125 -11.62 1.15 10.48
C SER A 125 -12.88 1.68 9.80
N LEU A 126 -12.94 3.00 9.54
CA LEU A 126 -14.04 3.64 8.82
C LEU A 126 -14.14 3.15 7.37
N ALA A 127 -13.08 2.52 6.82
CA ALA A 127 -13.07 1.97 5.47
C ALA A 127 -14.16 0.91 5.23
N SER A 128 -14.59 0.20 6.28
CA SER A 128 -15.68 -0.80 6.21
C SER A 128 -17.07 -0.18 5.99
N SER A 129 -17.21 1.13 6.22
CA SER A 129 -18.50 1.84 6.23
C SER A 129 -18.62 2.92 5.16
N ILE A 130 -17.67 2.99 4.22
CA ILE A 130 -17.65 4.00 3.14
C ILE A 130 -18.90 3.86 2.26
N LYS A 131 -19.61 4.96 2.05
CA LYS A 131 -20.80 5.03 1.19
C LYS A 131 -20.60 5.88 -0.06
N ASP A 132 -19.64 6.81 -0.03
CA ASP A 132 -19.29 7.67 -1.15
C ASP A 132 -17.78 7.73 -1.39
N ASP A 133 -17.38 8.21 -2.57
CA ASP A 133 -15.99 8.26 -2.99
C ASP A 133 -15.17 9.36 -2.27
N GLU A 134 -15.80 10.32 -1.59
CA GLU A 134 -15.08 11.38 -0.84
C GLU A 134 -14.73 10.92 0.59
N GLU A 135 -15.51 10.00 1.16
CA GLU A 135 -15.28 9.35 2.45
C GLU A 135 -14.05 8.42 2.43
N ILE A 136 -13.55 8.03 1.25
CA ILE A 136 -12.42 7.10 1.09
C ILE A 136 -11.07 7.71 1.49
N LEU A 137 -10.89 9.02 1.33
CA LEU A 137 -9.57 9.64 1.38
C LEU A 137 -8.91 9.56 2.76
N VAL A 138 -9.70 9.75 3.82
CA VAL A 138 -9.19 9.72 5.20
C VAL A 138 -8.82 8.29 5.64
N PRO A 139 -9.70 7.27 5.50
CA PRO A 139 -9.35 5.89 5.83
C PRO A 139 -8.19 5.36 5.00
N LEU A 140 -8.17 5.64 3.69
CA LEU A 140 -7.09 5.23 2.79
C LEU A 140 -5.75 5.82 3.26
N MET A 141 -5.71 7.12 3.56
CA MET A 141 -4.50 7.75 4.08
C MET A 141 -4.08 7.16 5.43
N ALA A 142 -5.04 6.87 6.33
CA ALA A 142 -4.72 6.26 7.62
C ALA A 142 -4.10 4.86 7.46
N ILE A 143 -4.66 4.02 6.59
CA ILE A 143 -4.13 2.69 6.26
C ILE A 143 -2.69 2.81 5.71
N ARG A 144 -2.47 3.73 4.76
CA ARG A 144 -1.15 4.03 4.21
C ARG A 144 -0.13 4.34 5.30
N PHE A 145 -0.49 5.21 6.23
CA PHE A 145 0.40 5.60 7.33
C PHE A 145 0.65 4.47 8.32
N LEU A 146 -0.33 3.62 8.63
CA LEU A 146 -0.10 2.41 9.45
C LEU A 146 0.97 1.51 8.82
N GLY A 147 0.91 1.32 7.50
CA GLY A 147 1.92 0.63 6.71
C GLY A 147 3.28 1.30 6.75
N ARG A 148 3.34 2.59 6.42
CA ARG A 148 4.56 3.41 6.36
C ARG A 148 5.30 3.45 7.71
N LEU A 149 4.54 3.54 8.80
CA LEU A 149 5.06 3.52 10.18
C LEU A 149 5.42 2.12 10.67
N LYS A 150 5.13 1.08 9.88
CA LYS A 150 5.30 -0.34 10.24
C LYS A 150 4.63 -0.67 11.58
N ALA A 151 3.41 -0.16 11.76
CA ALA A 151 2.65 -0.24 12.99
C ALA A 151 2.22 -1.68 13.29
N LYS A 152 3.07 -2.45 13.96
CA LYS A 152 2.84 -3.88 14.27
C LYS A 152 1.51 -4.14 14.99
N LYS A 153 1.09 -3.20 15.86
CA LYS A 153 -0.18 -3.26 16.59
C LYS A 153 -1.41 -3.31 15.66
N ALA A 154 -1.29 -2.75 14.45
CA ALA A 154 -2.36 -2.69 13.48
C ALA A 154 -2.46 -3.93 12.58
N ALA A 155 -1.50 -4.86 12.63
CA ALA A 155 -1.42 -5.99 11.70
C ALA A 155 -2.71 -6.82 11.68
N GLU A 156 -3.18 -7.30 12.84
CA GLU A 156 -4.39 -8.12 12.91
C GLU A 156 -5.64 -7.34 12.50
N MET A 157 -5.75 -6.08 12.92
CA MET A 157 -6.88 -5.21 12.55
C MET A 157 -6.96 -5.02 11.03
N LEU A 158 -5.84 -4.79 10.36
CA LEU A 158 -5.81 -4.65 8.90
C LEU A 158 -6.17 -5.96 8.19
N LEU A 159 -5.74 -7.10 8.74
CA LEU A 159 -6.11 -8.41 8.20
C LEU A 159 -7.60 -8.71 8.38
N ASP A 160 -8.23 -8.26 9.47
CA ASP A 160 -9.68 -8.33 9.65
C ASP A 160 -10.41 -7.37 8.72
N LEU A 161 -9.90 -6.14 8.58
CA LEU A 161 -10.49 -5.11 7.74
C LEU A 161 -10.60 -5.54 6.26
N LEU A 162 -9.66 -6.34 5.74
CA LEU A 162 -9.76 -6.92 4.39
C LEU A 162 -11.04 -7.72 4.16
N TYR A 163 -11.60 -8.35 5.19
CA TYR A 163 -12.84 -9.13 5.09
C TYR A 163 -14.09 -8.27 5.26
N ASP A 164 -13.96 -7.10 5.88
CA ASP A 164 -15.08 -6.22 6.21
C ASP A 164 -15.33 -5.14 5.15
N VAL A 165 -14.32 -4.83 4.33
CA VAL A 165 -14.45 -3.82 3.27
C VAL A 165 -15.26 -4.33 2.08
N ASN A 166 -15.92 -3.41 1.38
CA ASN A 166 -16.62 -3.71 0.14
C ASN A 166 -15.62 -4.22 -0.91
N SER A 167 -15.80 -5.45 -1.40
CA SER A 167 -14.90 -6.10 -2.36
C SER A 167 -14.74 -5.36 -3.69
N LYS A 168 -15.63 -4.42 -4.00
CA LYS A 168 -15.53 -3.55 -5.18
C LYS A 168 -14.62 -2.33 -4.98
N ASN A 169 -14.21 -2.06 -3.74
CA ASN A 169 -13.33 -0.93 -3.43
C ASN A 169 -11.86 -1.38 -3.52
N GLU A 170 -11.40 -1.61 -4.74
CA GLU A 170 -10.04 -2.10 -5.04
C GLU A 170 -8.97 -1.19 -4.44
N ALA A 171 -9.15 0.13 -4.47
CA ALA A 171 -8.21 1.09 -3.91
C ALA A 171 -7.96 0.88 -2.41
N ILE A 172 -9.01 0.61 -1.63
CA ILE A 172 -8.85 0.29 -0.20
C ILE A 172 -8.18 -1.06 0.00
N ILE A 173 -8.56 -2.08 -0.79
CA ILE A 173 -7.98 -3.43 -0.67
C ILE A 173 -6.49 -3.40 -0.98
N GLU A 174 -6.08 -2.72 -2.05
CA GLU A 174 -4.67 -2.53 -2.41
C GLU A 174 -3.90 -1.78 -1.32
N GLU A 175 -4.48 -0.72 -0.76
CA GLU A 175 -3.82 0.04 0.31
C GLU A 175 -3.68 -0.79 1.60
N ILE A 176 -4.68 -1.60 1.96
CA ILE A 176 -4.60 -2.50 3.12
C ILE A 176 -3.51 -3.56 2.89
N ASN A 177 -3.47 -4.20 1.71
CA ASN A 177 -2.43 -5.16 1.38
C ASN A 177 -1.04 -4.53 1.40
N GLY A 178 -0.88 -3.33 0.81
CA GLY A 178 0.36 -2.56 0.86
C GLY A 178 0.80 -2.28 2.29
N ALA A 179 -0.13 -1.91 3.17
CA ALA A 179 0.15 -1.69 4.58
C ALA A 179 0.58 -2.98 5.30
N ILE A 180 -0.11 -4.10 5.08
CA ILE A 180 0.23 -5.42 5.63
C ILE A 180 1.64 -5.84 5.20
N ILE A 181 1.99 -5.67 3.93
CA ILE A 181 3.32 -5.97 3.38
C ILE A 181 4.39 -5.10 4.03
N ASN A 182 4.14 -3.79 4.16
CA ASN A 182 5.08 -2.84 4.76
C ASN A 182 5.31 -3.09 6.27
N ILE A 183 4.27 -3.51 7.00
CA ILE A 183 4.38 -3.96 8.39
C ILE A 183 5.28 -5.21 8.49
N GLY A 184 5.20 -6.11 7.51
CA GLY A 184 6.12 -7.24 7.35
C GLY A 184 5.88 -8.37 8.33
N ASP A 185 6.93 -8.83 9.01
CA ASP A 185 6.95 -10.05 9.84
C ASP A 185 5.81 -10.14 10.86
N ALA A 186 5.36 -9.00 11.41
CA ALA A 186 4.28 -8.96 12.38
C ALA A 186 2.91 -9.41 11.81
N SER A 187 2.77 -9.43 10.48
CA SER A 187 1.56 -9.88 9.80
C SER A 187 1.58 -11.38 9.46
N ILE A 188 2.73 -12.05 9.54
CA ILE A 188 2.90 -13.44 9.06
C ILE A 188 1.94 -14.39 9.77
N ASP A 189 1.91 -14.38 11.10
CA ASP A 189 1.11 -15.33 11.88
C ASP A 189 -0.40 -15.19 11.58
N GLY A 190 -0.89 -13.96 11.48
CA GLY A 190 -2.28 -13.68 11.13
C GLY A 190 -2.62 -14.17 9.72
N ILE A 191 -1.76 -13.89 8.73
CA ILE A 191 -1.93 -14.37 7.35
C ILE A 191 -1.92 -15.92 7.30
N LEU A 192 -0.94 -16.56 7.95
CA LEU A 192 -0.84 -18.02 8.03
C LEU A 192 -2.11 -18.63 8.64
N SER A 193 -2.62 -18.03 9.72
CA SER A 193 -3.85 -18.47 10.38
C SER A 193 -5.05 -18.43 9.42
N LYS A 194 -5.26 -17.30 8.75
CA LYS A 194 -6.39 -17.10 7.82
C LYS A 194 -6.31 -18.03 6.61
N LEU A 195 -5.15 -18.17 5.96
CA LEU A 195 -4.97 -19.08 4.82
C LEU A 195 -5.12 -20.57 5.18
N LYS A 196 -4.63 -20.97 6.36
CA LYS A 196 -4.78 -22.36 6.84
C LYS A 196 -6.22 -22.67 7.19
N GLY A 197 -6.92 -21.72 7.83
CA GLY A 197 -8.32 -21.81 8.23
C GLY A 197 -9.32 -21.73 7.07
N ALA A 198 -8.93 -21.14 5.94
CA ALA A 198 -9.80 -21.04 4.77
C ALA A 198 -10.14 -22.42 4.18
N GLU A 199 -11.44 -22.69 4.02
CA GLU A 199 -11.98 -23.87 3.32
C GLU A 199 -11.77 -23.77 1.81
N LYS A 200 -11.89 -22.56 1.27
CA LYS A 200 -11.67 -22.21 -0.14
C LYS A 200 -10.84 -20.95 -0.23
N ILE A 201 -10.03 -20.86 -1.29
CA ILE A 201 -9.26 -19.67 -1.60
C ILE A 201 -10.07 -18.84 -2.59
N LYS A 202 -10.51 -17.65 -2.16
CA LYS A 202 -11.20 -16.65 -2.99
C LYS A 202 -10.33 -15.39 -3.05
N ASP A 203 -10.90 -14.31 -3.57
CA ASP A 203 -10.25 -13.01 -3.78
C ASP A 203 -9.42 -12.53 -2.57
N VAL A 204 -10.01 -12.51 -1.36
CA VAL A 204 -9.29 -12.06 -0.15
C VAL A 204 -8.12 -12.99 0.20
N GLU A 205 -8.31 -14.31 0.13
CA GLU A 205 -7.22 -15.25 0.37
C GLU A 205 -6.13 -15.17 -0.71
N GLU A 206 -6.46 -14.80 -1.95
CA GLU A 206 -5.48 -14.52 -3.00
C GLU A 206 -4.62 -13.29 -2.67
N TYR A 207 -5.25 -12.21 -2.18
CA TYR A 207 -4.53 -11.04 -1.68
C TYR A 207 -3.63 -11.36 -0.48
N LEU A 208 -4.10 -12.19 0.45
CA LEU A 208 -3.31 -12.67 1.58
C LEU A 208 -2.14 -13.54 1.13
N LEU A 209 -2.35 -14.42 0.15
CA LEU A 209 -1.29 -15.24 -0.44
C LEU A 209 -0.22 -14.37 -1.09
N TYR A 210 -0.62 -13.36 -1.87
CA TYR A 210 0.29 -12.41 -2.48
C TYR A 210 1.09 -11.64 -1.41
N SER A 211 0.42 -11.12 -0.38
CA SER A 211 1.07 -10.43 0.73
C SER A 211 2.09 -11.32 1.44
N LEU A 212 1.74 -12.60 1.69
CA LEU A 212 2.63 -13.57 2.30
C LEU A 212 3.88 -13.84 1.44
N VAL A 213 3.74 -13.88 0.11
CA VAL A 213 4.86 -14.02 -0.82
C VAL A 213 5.79 -12.81 -0.74
N GLN A 214 5.25 -11.59 -0.79
CA GLN A 214 6.05 -10.36 -0.73
C GLN A 214 6.85 -10.27 0.59
N ILE A 215 6.23 -10.63 1.72
CA ILE A 215 6.92 -10.72 3.01
C ILE A 215 7.95 -11.86 2.98
N GLY A 216 7.55 -13.04 2.49
CA GLY A 216 8.37 -14.25 2.39
C GLY A 216 9.69 -14.07 1.63
N VAL A 217 9.69 -13.28 0.55
CA VAL A 217 10.89 -12.95 -0.23
C VAL A 217 11.95 -12.27 0.63
N ASN A 218 11.55 -11.43 1.58
CA ASN A 218 12.45 -10.66 2.44
C ASN A 218 12.98 -11.46 3.63
N ILE A 219 12.33 -12.57 4.00
CA ILE A 219 12.67 -13.37 5.18
C ILE A 219 13.28 -14.74 4.87
N ARG A 220 13.80 -14.98 3.65
CA ARG A 220 14.35 -16.28 3.22
C ARG A 220 15.40 -16.92 4.15
N LYS A 221 16.07 -16.12 4.98
CA LYS A 221 17.08 -16.58 5.95
C LYS A 221 16.52 -16.80 7.36
N ASN A 222 15.27 -16.40 7.61
CA ASN A 222 14.57 -16.56 8.86
C ASN A 222 14.04 -18.02 8.96
N PRO A 223 14.15 -18.70 10.11
CA PRO A 223 13.49 -19.99 10.35
C PRO A 223 12.01 -20.05 10.00
N GLU A 224 11.28 -18.94 10.13
CA GLU A 224 9.85 -18.85 9.76
C GLU A 224 9.59 -19.07 8.27
N TYR A 225 10.59 -18.88 7.42
CA TYR A 225 10.47 -19.05 5.97
C TYR A 225 9.96 -20.43 5.57
N GLU A 226 10.35 -21.49 6.28
CA GLU A 226 9.91 -22.85 5.97
C GLU A 226 8.39 -23.02 6.19
N VAL A 227 7.85 -22.36 7.22
CA VAL A 227 6.40 -22.37 7.50
C VAL A 227 5.65 -21.57 6.45
N VAL A 228 6.22 -20.42 6.03
CA VAL A 228 5.69 -19.58 4.95
C VAL A 228 5.67 -20.34 3.62
N TYR A 229 6.80 -20.94 3.25
CA TYR A 229 6.93 -21.74 2.02
C TYR A 229 5.94 -22.91 1.98
N ALA A 230 5.79 -23.64 3.09
CA ALA A 230 4.81 -24.72 3.21
C ALA A 230 3.38 -24.20 3.04
N CYS A 231 3.03 -23.09 3.71
CA CYS A 231 1.69 -22.51 3.61
C CYS A 231 1.36 -22.07 2.18
N ILE A 232 2.28 -21.41 1.47
CA ILE A 232 2.09 -20.97 0.09
C ILE A 232 1.78 -22.17 -0.83
N LYS A 233 2.52 -23.29 -0.66
CA LYS A 233 2.26 -24.52 -1.43
C LYS A 233 0.91 -25.15 -1.10
N ASP A 234 0.57 -25.21 0.19
CA ASP A 234 -0.71 -25.79 0.62
C ASP A 234 -1.89 -24.96 0.11
N THR A 235 -1.76 -23.63 0.14
CA THR A 235 -2.73 -22.70 -0.45
C THR A 235 -2.86 -22.95 -1.95
N PHE A 236 -1.75 -23.04 -2.71
CA PHE A 236 -1.79 -23.40 -4.14
C PHE A 236 -2.58 -24.68 -4.40
N ILE A 237 -2.42 -25.72 -3.57
CA ILE A 237 -3.17 -26.98 -3.73
C ILE A 237 -4.67 -26.77 -3.51
N LYS A 238 -5.07 -25.94 -2.54
CA LYS A 238 -6.47 -25.64 -2.21
C LYS A 238 -7.21 -24.78 -3.24
N MET A 239 -6.49 -23.97 -4.02
CA MET A 239 -7.13 -23.05 -4.98
C MET A 239 -7.93 -23.78 -6.06
N ASP A 240 -9.07 -23.25 -6.50
CA ASP A 240 -9.79 -23.83 -7.63
C ASP A 240 -9.07 -23.46 -8.96
N ASP A 241 -8.72 -22.18 -9.12
CA ASP A 241 -7.85 -21.70 -10.20
C ASP A 241 -6.38 -21.63 -9.74
N LYS A 242 -5.47 -22.18 -10.54
CA LYS A 242 -4.05 -22.27 -10.20
C LYS A 242 -3.21 -21.11 -10.71
N ILE A 243 -3.76 -20.20 -11.52
CA ILE A 243 -3.02 -19.10 -12.14
C ILE A 243 -2.32 -18.23 -11.07
N ILE A 244 -3.08 -17.63 -10.17
CA ILE A 244 -2.53 -16.74 -9.14
C ILE A 244 -1.57 -17.49 -8.20
N GLY A 245 -1.90 -18.73 -7.85
CA GLY A 245 -1.02 -19.56 -7.03
C GLY A 245 0.32 -19.89 -7.73
N ALA A 246 0.31 -20.15 -9.03
CA ALA A 246 1.52 -20.41 -9.81
C ALA A 246 2.42 -19.16 -9.88
N ILE A 247 1.82 -17.99 -10.12
CA ILE A 247 2.51 -16.68 -10.07
C ILE A 247 3.16 -16.48 -8.70
N CYS A 248 2.38 -16.66 -7.61
CA CYS A 248 2.87 -16.53 -6.23
C CYS A 248 4.06 -17.43 -5.92
N ILE A 249 4.02 -18.70 -6.35
CA ILE A 249 5.13 -19.64 -6.17
C ILE A 249 6.36 -19.23 -6.98
N GLY A 250 6.17 -18.77 -8.22
CA GLY A 250 7.26 -18.26 -9.06
C GLY A 250 7.90 -17.00 -8.48
N ASP A 251 7.10 -16.08 -7.95
CA ASP A 251 7.51 -14.81 -7.33
C ASP A 251 8.24 -15.02 -6.01
N LEU A 252 7.83 -16.01 -5.22
CA LEU A 252 8.56 -16.42 -4.01
C LEU A 252 10.01 -16.79 -4.33
N GLY A 253 10.27 -17.30 -5.54
CA GLY A 253 11.60 -17.45 -6.12
C GLY A 253 12.45 -18.55 -5.48
N ASP A 254 11.84 -19.58 -4.90
CA ASP A 254 12.53 -20.73 -4.32
C ASP A 254 12.59 -21.89 -5.33
N GLY A 255 13.80 -22.27 -5.74
CA GLY A 255 14.01 -23.34 -6.73
C GLY A 255 13.45 -24.71 -6.32
N ARG A 256 13.18 -24.95 -5.03
CA ARG A 256 12.48 -26.16 -4.54
C ARG A 256 11.07 -26.29 -5.10
N ALA A 257 10.49 -25.20 -5.62
CA ALA A 257 9.17 -25.21 -6.24
C ALA A 257 9.15 -25.84 -7.64
N ILE A 258 10.29 -25.92 -8.34
CA ILE A 258 10.37 -26.52 -9.69
C ILE A 258 9.82 -27.96 -9.70
N PRO A 259 10.34 -28.91 -8.90
CA PRO A 259 9.83 -30.28 -8.89
C PRO A 259 8.37 -30.37 -8.41
N PHE A 260 7.94 -29.43 -7.54
CA PHE A 260 6.56 -29.39 -7.06
C PHE A 260 5.58 -29.01 -8.18
N LEU A 261 5.84 -27.91 -8.87
CA LEU A 261 5.01 -27.40 -9.97
C LEU A 261 4.98 -28.37 -11.15
N ARG A 262 6.14 -28.91 -11.54
CA ARG A 262 6.22 -29.95 -12.57
C ARG A 262 5.40 -31.18 -12.19
N GLY A 263 5.60 -31.70 -10.99
CA GLY A 263 4.86 -32.87 -10.51
C GLY A 263 3.36 -32.63 -10.38
N TYR A 264 2.92 -31.38 -10.14
CA TYR A 264 1.51 -31.02 -10.19
C TYR A 264 0.94 -31.13 -11.62
N VAL A 265 1.64 -30.56 -12.61
CA VAL A 265 1.22 -30.65 -14.01
C VAL A 265 1.20 -32.09 -14.49
N GLU A 266 2.25 -32.87 -14.25
CA GLU A 266 2.32 -34.27 -14.68
C GLU A 266 1.17 -35.13 -14.12
N LYS A 267 0.69 -34.83 -12.90
CA LYS A 267 -0.43 -35.54 -12.26
C LYS A 267 -1.81 -35.06 -12.74
N ASN A 268 -1.92 -33.85 -13.24
CA ASN A 268 -3.19 -33.20 -13.58
C ASN A 268 -3.25 -32.75 -15.04
N ILE A 269 -2.38 -33.27 -15.91
CA ILE A 269 -2.24 -32.82 -17.30
C ILE A 269 -3.53 -32.97 -18.11
N ASP A 270 -4.36 -33.96 -17.75
CA ASP A 270 -5.64 -34.24 -18.41
C ASP A 270 -6.81 -33.39 -17.87
N SER A 271 -6.61 -32.65 -16.77
CA SER A 271 -7.68 -31.89 -16.08
C SER A 271 -7.44 -30.39 -15.98
N ILE A 272 -6.20 -29.91 -16.04
CA ILE A 272 -5.90 -28.48 -16.01
C ILE A 272 -6.17 -27.81 -17.36
N GLY A 273 -6.48 -26.51 -17.31
CA GLY A 273 -6.57 -25.67 -18.51
C GLY A 273 -5.20 -25.36 -19.12
N TYR A 274 -5.20 -24.95 -20.39
CA TYR A 274 -3.98 -24.56 -21.11
C TYR A 274 -3.35 -23.28 -20.54
N ASP A 275 -4.19 -22.34 -20.09
CA ASP A 275 -3.81 -21.15 -19.34
C ASP A 275 -3.06 -21.50 -18.05
N VAL A 276 -3.63 -22.37 -17.22
CA VAL A 276 -2.99 -22.88 -16.00
C VAL A 276 -1.64 -23.54 -16.32
N PHE A 277 -1.57 -24.36 -17.37
CA PHE A 277 -0.31 -24.97 -17.81
C PHE A 277 0.73 -23.92 -18.19
N CYS A 278 0.34 -22.89 -18.96
CA CYS A 278 1.24 -21.82 -19.38
C CYS A 278 1.78 -21.02 -18.19
N GLU A 279 0.94 -20.72 -17.21
CA GLU A 279 1.36 -19.98 -16.00
C GLU A 279 2.29 -20.81 -15.12
N ILE A 280 2.02 -22.11 -14.95
CA ILE A 280 2.95 -23.00 -14.24
C ILE A 280 4.28 -23.11 -14.99
N LYS A 281 4.25 -23.19 -16.33
CA LYS A 281 5.45 -23.19 -17.17
C LYS A 281 6.25 -21.90 -17.02
N ALA A 282 5.59 -20.75 -17.03
CA ALA A 282 6.21 -19.45 -16.82
C ALA A 282 6.88 -19.35 -15.44
N ALA A 283 6.20 -19.80 -14.38
CA ALA A 283 6.74 -19.86 -13.03
C ALA A 283 7.98 -20.77 -12.96
N VAL A 284 7.95 -21.96 -13.57
CA VAL A 284 9.12 -22.86 -13.61
C VAL A 284 10.29 -22.25 -14.37
N HIS A 285 10.04 -21.60 -15.52
CA HIS A 285 11.09 -20.90 -16.28
C HIS A 285 11.69 -19.74 -15.47
N LYS A 286 10.87 -18.96 -14.77
CA LYS A 286 11.33 -17.89 -13.88
C LYS A 286 12.25 -18.41 -12.77
N LEU A 287 12.01 -19.62 -12.28
CA LEU A 287 12.84 -20.29 -11.28
C LEU A 287 14.12 -20.94 -11.86
N GLY A 288 14.32 -20.90 -13.18
CA GLY A 288 15.47 -21.50 -13.87
C GLY A 288 15.28 -22.99 -14.23
N GLY A 289 14.05 -23.50 -14.14
CA GLY A 289 13.69 -24.83 -14.61
C GLY A 289 13.27 -24.87 -16.08
N ASN A 290 12.89 -26.06 -16.55
CA ASN A 290 12.38 -26.31 -17.90
C ASN A 290 11.08 -27.12 -17.80
N MET A 291 10.14 -26.93 -18.73
CA MET A 291 8.93 -27.76 -18.92
C MET A 291 8.64 -28.14 -20.38
N ASP A 292 9.57 -27.91 -21.31
CA ASP A 292 9.42 -28.17 -22.74
C ASP A 292 9.29 -29.66 -23.10
N ASP A 293 9.70 -30.54 -22.19
CA ASP A 293 9.54 -31.99 -22.30
C ASP A 293 8.10 -32.48 -22.03
N ILE A 294 7.25 -31.63 -21.46
CA ILE A 294 5.86 -31.97 -21.13
C ILE A 294 4.94 -31.63 -22.31
N ASN A 295 4.39 -32.66 -22.95
CA ASN A 295 3.46 -32.51 -24.06
C ASN A 295 2.03 -32.26 -23.55
N PHE A 296 1.64 -31.00 -23.45
CA PHE A 296 0.26 -30.62 -23.17
C PHE A 296 -0.63 -30.84 -24.39
N LYS A 297 -1.62 -31.72 -24.29
CA LYS A 297 -2.59 -31.95 -25.36
C LYS A 297 -3.80 -31.05 -25.13
N VAL A 298 -3.99 -30.07 -26.00
CA VAL A 298 -5.23 -29.29 -26.02
C VAL A 298 -6.33 -30.19 -26.57
N ASN A 299 -7.22 -30.68 -25.70
CA ASN A 299 -8.46 -31.30 -26.14
C ASN A 299 -9.33 -30.17 -26.71
N MET A 300 -9.42 -30.09 -28.04
CA MET A 300 -10.37 -29.23 -28.77
C MET A 300 -11.81 -29.74 -28.61
#